data_AF-A0A0F8ZQH9-F1
#
_entry.id   AF-A0A0F8ZQH9-F1
#
_cell.length_a   1.000
_cell.length_b   1.000
_cell.length_c   1.000
_cell.angle_alpha   90.00
_cell.angle_beta   90.00
_cell.angle_gamma   90.00
#
_symmetry.space_group_name_H-M   'P 1'
#
loop_
_entity.id
_entity.type
_entity.pdbx_description
1 polymer ?
#
loop_
_entity_poly.entity_id
_entity_poly.type
_entity_poly.pdbx_seq_one_letter_code
_entity_poly.pdbx_strand_id
1 'polypeptide(L)'
;LFSMLDIDEQQAEGVELAPTNRAYINHLVSTATLGSAGDAAAALLPCPWTYHEIGQLLGEIEHPIFRTWASVYQQGFLAESVEAWRWLVDRAAAEAGEGQRRRMHEAFLTSSRYEYMFWEMAYRRETWPV
;
A
#
# COMPACT_ATOMS: atom_id res chain seq x y z
N LEU A 1 5.15 13.18 13.13
CA LEU A 1 5.16 13.59 11.72
C LEU A 1 4.28 14.80 11.48
N PHE A 2 2.97 14.75 11.77
CA PHE A 2 2.09 15.91 11.59
C PHE A 2 2.54 17.17 12.35
N SER A 3 2.99 17.03 13.60
CA SER A 3 3.58 18.14 14.36
C SER A 3 4.85 18.74 13.74
N MET A 4 5.61 17.97 12.95
CA MET A 4 6.80 18.47 12.25
C MET A 4 6.45 19.21 10.95
N LEU A 5 5.18 19.10 10.52
CA LEU A 5 4.63 19.73 9.32
C LEU A 5 3.64 20.85 9.66
N ASP A 6 3.50 21.20 10.94
CA ASP A 6 2.49 22.15 11.45
C ASP A 6 1.06 21.78 10.99
N ILE A 7 0.76 20.48 10.93
CA ILE A 7 -0.57 19.93 10.60
C ILE A 7 -1.21 19.41 11.89
N ASP A 8 -2.45 19.81 12.15
CA ASP A 8 -3.28 19.21 13.20
C ASP A 8 -4.13 18.05 12.68
N GLU A 9 -4.72 17.28 13.61
CA GLU A 9 -5.51 16.09 13.28
C GLU A 9 -6.78 16.46 12.50
N GLN A 10 -7.43 17.57 12.83
CA GLN A 10 -8.67 18.01 12.18
C GLN A 10 -8.41 18.44 10.73
N GLN A 11 -7.27 19.08 10.47
CA GLN A 11 -6.80 19.40 9.14
C GLN A 11 -6.52 18.14 8.33
N ALA A 12 -5.86 17.14 8.93
CA ALA A 12 -5.54 15.88 8.25
C ALA A 12 -6.80 15.07 7.91
N GLU A 13 -7.77 14.99 8.84
CA GLU A 13 -9.03 14.29 8.64
C GLU A 13 -9.96 14.99 7.64
N GLY A 14 -9.89 16.31 7.55
CA GLY A 14 -10.70 17.12 6.64
C GLY A 14 -10.26 17.05 5.17
N VAL A 15 -9.16 16.36 4.85
CA VAL A 15 -8.64 16.28 3.48
C VAL A 15 -9.52 15.38 2.62
N GLU A 16 -9.98 15.91 1.50
CA GLU A 16 -10.66 15.11 0.49
C GLU A 16 -9.69 14.12 -0.16
N LEU A 17 -10.12 12.86 -0.29
CA LEU A 17 -9.33 11.84 -0.97
C LEU A 17 -9.17 12.19 -2.45
N ALA A 18 -7.92 12.20 -2.91
CA ALA A 18 -7.59 12.28 -4.32
C ALA A 18 -8.27 11.13 -5.11
N PRO A 19 -8.60 11.34 -6.41
CA PRO A 19 -9.20 10.34 -7.27
C PRO A 19 -8.49 8.99 -7.23
N THR A 20 -7.16 8.97 -7.31
CA THR A 20 -6.35 7.74 -7.26
C THR A 20 -6.49 7.02 -5.93
N ASN A 21 -6.44 7.75 -4.80
CA ASN A 21 -6.58 7.13 -3.48
C ASN A 21 -7.97 6.50 -3.30
N ARG A 22 -9.03 7.20 -3.73
CA ARG A 22 -10.39 6.67 -3.70
C ARG A 22 -10.54 5.43 -4.59
N ALA A 23 -9.95 5.44 -5.78
CA ALA A 23 -9.96 4.29 -6.68
C ALA A 23 -9.24 3.08 -6.08
N TYR A 24 -8.09 3.31 -5.44
CA TYR A 24 -7.34 2.25 -4.77
C TYR A 24 -8.13 1.63 -3.62
N ILE A 25 -8.72 2.45 -2.73
CA ILE A 25 -9.58 1.97 -1.64
C ILE A 25 -10.76 1.15 -2.20
N ASN A 26 -11.42 1.64 -3.25
CA ASN A 26 -12.52 0.91 -3.88
C ASN A 26 -12.07 -0.44 -4.47
N HIS A 27 -10.87 -0.51 -5.06
CA HIS A 27 -10.28 -1.77 -5.51
C HIS A 27 -10.10 -2.77 -4.36
N LEU A 28 -9.54 -2.32 -3.23
CA LEU A 28 -9.34 -3.17 -2.06
C LEU A 28 -10.68 -3.66 -1.48
N VAL A 29 -11.62 -2.75 -1.26
CA VAL A 29 -12.94 -3.07 -0.70
C VAL A 29 -13.73 -3.99 -1.62
N SER A 30 -13.77 -3.72 -2.93
CA SER A 30 -14.49 -4.56 -3.89
C SER A 30 -13.86 -5.95 -4.00
N THR A 31 -12.53 -6.06 -4.04
CA THR A 31 -11.83 -7.35 -4.10
C THR A 31 -12.10 -8.18 -2.86
N ALA A 32 -12.08 -7.56 -1.68
CA ALA A 32 -12.37 -8.25 -0.42
C ALA A 32 -13.85 -8.67 -0.30
N THR A 33 -14.78 -7.86 -0.83
CA THR A 33 -16.22 -8.11 -0.72
C THR A 33 -16.71 -9.17 -1.72
N LEU A 34 -16.18 -9.14 -2.94
CA LEU A 34 -16.63 -9.98 -4.05
C LEU A 34 -15.76 -11.22 -4.25
N GLY A 35 -14.55 -11.21 -3.69
CA GLY A 35 -13.57 -12.28 -3.80
C GLY A 35 -13.51 -13.19 -2.58
N SER A 36 -12.49 -14.02 -2.58
CA SER A 36 -12.10 -14.86 -1.45
C SER A 36 -11.14 -14.13 -0.50
N ALA A 37 -10.89 -14.71 0.68
CA ALA A 37 -9.83 -14.24 1.57
C ALA A 37 -8.45 -14.25 0.88
N GLY A 38 -8.18 -15.20 -0.03
CA GLY A 38 -6.96 -15.23 -0.83
C GLY A 38 -6.88 -14.07 -1.82
N ASP A 39 -8.00 -13.71 -2.46
CA ASP A 39 -8.07 -12.55 -3.37
C ASP A 39 -7.80 -11.25 -2.60
N ALA A 40 -8.41 -11.10 -1.41
CA ALA A 40 -8.20 -9.95 -0.53
C ALA A 40 -6.75 -9.86 -0.03
N ALA A 41 -6.16 -10.98 0.39
CA ALA A 41 -4.79 -11.01 0.86
C ALA A 41 -3.80 -10.68 -0.26
N ALA A 42 -4.04 -11.17 -1.47
CA ALA A 42 -3.22 -10.84 -2.64
C ALA A 42 -3.34 -9.35 -3.01
N ALA A 43 -4.52 -8.74 -2.87
CA ALA A 43 -4.72 -7.32 -3.08
C ALA A 43 -4.02 -6.43 -2.03
N LEU A 44 -3.95 -6.88 -0.77
CA LEU A 44 -3.34 -6.12 0.32
C LEU A 44 -1.82 -6.25 0.39
N LEU A 45 -1.26 -7.38 -0.05
CA LEU A 45 0.16 -7.70 0.07
C LEU A 45 1.13 -6.66 -0.53
N PRO A 46 0.86 -6.01 -1.69
CA PRO A 46 1.78 -5.02 -2.25
C PRO A 46 2.11 -3.87 -1.29
N CYS A 47 1.17 -3.40 -0.48
CA CYS A 47 1.38 -2.26 0.42
C CYS A 47 2.52 -2.47 1.42
N PRO A 48 2.50 -3.48 2.32
CA PRO A 48 3.62 -3.70 3.23
C PRO A 48 4.91 -4.14 2.50
N TRP A 49 4.79 -4.87 1.38
CA TRP A 49 5.95 -5.40 0.69
C TRP A 49 6.74 -4.31 -0.03
N THR A 50 6.10 -3.45 -0.82
CA THR A 50 6.81 -2.37 -1.55
C THR A 50 7.47 -1.40 -0.58
N TYR A 51 6.81 -1.07 0.53
CA TYR A 51 7.39 -0.20 1.56
C TYR A 51 8.58 -0.83 2.28
N HIS A 52 8.53 -2.15 2.54
CA HIS A 52 9.67 -2.88 3.06
C HIS A 52 10.86 -2.83 2.08
N GLU A 53 10.62 -3.07 0.79
CA GLU A 53 11.66 -3.01 -0.25
C GLU A 53 12.25 -1.61 -0.40
N ILE A 54 11.41 -0.57 -0.43
CA ILE A 54 11.86 0.84 -0.45
C ILE A 54 12.77 1.11 0.77
N GLY A 55 12.35 0.67 1.96
CA GLY A 55 13.15 0.82 3.18
C GLY A 55 14.54 0.20 3.08
N GLN A 56 14.70 -0.94 2.40
CA GLN A 56 16.00 -1.60 2.17
C GLN A 56 16.87 -0.86 1.14
N LEU A 57 16.28 -0.09 0.24
CA LEU A 57 16.98 0.64 -0.82
C LEU A 57 17.39 2.06 -0.41
N LEU A 58 16.76 2.62 0.63
CA LEU A 58 17.04 3.97 1.11
C LEU A 58 18.38 4.03 1.88
N GLY A 59 19.24 4.96 1.49
CA GLY A 59 20.47 5.30 2.21
C GLY A 59 20.27 6.33 3.32
N GLU A 60 21.32 7.09 3.63
CA GLU A 60 21.23 8.19 4.59
C GLU A 60 20.35 9.33 4.05
N ILE A 61 19.45 9.85 4.90
CA ILE A 61 18.51 10.92 4.55
C ILE A 61 18.82 12.14 5.43
N GLU A 62 19.18 13.26 4.82
CA GLU A 62 19.53 14.50 5.53
C GLU A 62 18.29 15.20 6.12
N HIS A 63 17.22 15.31 5.33
CA HIS A 63 16.04 16.07 5.73
C HIS A 63 15.32 15.41 6.93
N PRO A 64 15.10 16.14 8.04
CA PRO A 64 14.64 15.53 9.29
C PRO A 64 13.27 14.85 9.15
N ILE A 65 12.34 15.45 8.42
CA ILE A 65 10.99 14.88 8.21
C ILE A 65 11.07 13.57 7.43
N PHE A 66 11.85 13.54 6.35
CA PHE A 66 11.96 12.36 5.50
C PHE A 66 12.75 11.25 6.19
N ARG A 67 13.76 11.60 6.99
CA ARG A 67 14.46 10.65 7.84
C ARG A 67 13.51 10.01 8.84
N THR A 68 12.71 10.81 9.56
CA THR A 68 11.74 10.28 10.53
C THR A 68 10.74 9.36 9.85
N TRP A 69 10.18 9.78 8.72
CA TRP A 69 9.23 8.97 7.96
C TRP A 69 9.86 7.66 7.45
N ALA A 70 11.04 7.74 6.82
CA ALA A 70 11.72 6.58 6.24
C ALA A 70 12.25 5.61 7.31
N SER A 71 12.57 6.10 8.51
CA SER A 71 13.14 5.28 9.58
C SER A 71 12.26 4.10 9.96
N VAL A 72 10.93 4.26 9.86
CA VAL A 72 9.95 3.18 10.09
C VAL A 72 10.21 1.99 9.16
N TYR A 73 10.56 2.26 7.91
CA TYR A 73 10.76 1.23 6.90
C TYR A 73 12.20 0.71 6.86
N GLN A 74 13.20 1.57 7.14
CA GLN A 74 14.62 1.19 7.21
C GLN A 74 14.94 0.27 8.39
N GLN A 75 14.21 0.37 9.51
CA GLN A 75 14.45 -0.43 10.71
C GLN A 75 13.91 -1.86 10.63
N GLY A 76 13.43 -2.31 9.46
CA GLY A 76 12.94 -3.68 9.28
C GLY A 76 11.61 -3.97 9.98
N PHE A 77 10.88 -2.94 10.44
CA PHE A 77 9.60 -3.08 11.16
C PHE A 77 8.57 -3.92 10.39
N LEU A 78 8.65 -3.90 9.06
CA LEU A 78 7.73 -4.64 8.19
C LEU A 78 8.20 -6.05 7.83
N ALA A 79 9.44 -6.46 8.16
CA ALA A 79 10.00 -7.72 7.65
C ALA A 79 9.14 -8.94 8.03
N GLU A 80 8.83 -9.12 9.32
CA GLU A 80 7.98 -10.21 9.80
C GLU A 80 6.55 -10.11 9.25
N SER A 81 6.03 -8.89 9.11
CA SER A 81 4.70 -8.66 8.54
C SER A 81 4.64 -9.08 7.07
N VAL A 82 5.64 -8.72 6.27
CA VAL A 82 5.74 -9.09 4.85
C VAL A 82 5.88 -10.60 4.70
N GLU A 83 6.69 -11.25 5.53
CA GLU A 83 6.80 -12.71 5.54
C GLU A 83 5.45 -13.37 5.86
N ALA A 84 4.73 -12.88 6.85
CA ALA A 84 3.40 -13.40 7.21
C ALA A 84 2.37 -13.21 6.08
N TRP A 85 2.35 -12.04 5.44
CA TRP A 85 1.47 -11.77 4.30
C TRP A 85 1.80 -12.67 3.10
N ARG A 86 3.08 -12.82 2.76
CA ARG A 86 3.53 -13.70 1.67
C ARG A 86 3.13 -15.14 1.96
N TRP A 87 3.37 -15.61 3.18
CA TRP A 87 2.95 -16.96 3.59
C TRP A 87 1.44 -17.17 3.44
N LEU A 88 0.62 -16.19 3.86
CA LEU A 88 -0.84 -16.26 3.74
C LEU A 88 -1.28 -16.36 2.27
N VAL A 89 -0.69 -15.53 1.40
CA VAL A 89 -0.99 -15.55 -0.03
C VAL A 89 -0.54 -16.87 -0.67
N ASP A 90 0.64 -17.37 -0.33
CA ASP A 90 1.18 -18.64 -0.84
C ASP A 90 0.30 -19.84 -0.42
N ARG A 91 -0.17 -19.85 0.83
CA ARG A 91 -1.12 -20.87 1.32
C ARG A 91 -2.44 -20.81 0.54
N ALA A 92 -3.03 -19.63 0.39
CA ALA A 92 -4.26 -19.47 -0.36
C ALA A 92 -4.10 -19.89 -1.83
N ALA A 93 -2.96 -19.56 -2.46
CA ALA A 93 -2.68 -19.92 -3.84
C ALA A 93 -2.47 -21.43 -4.02
N ALA A 94 -1.90 -22.13 -3.03
CA ALA A 94 -1.70 -23.58 -3.07
C ALA A 94 -3.03 -24.36 -3.06
N GLU A 95 -4.04 -23.84 -2.36
CA GLU A 95 -5.38 -24.42 -2.28
C GLU A 95 -6.32 -23.95 -3.41
N ALA A 96 -5.95 -22.87 -4.10
CA ALA A 96 -6.73 -22.25 -5.15
C ALA A 96 -6.69 -23.02 -6.48
N GLY A 97 -7.86 -23.11 -7.12
CA GLY A 97 -7.97 -23.49 -8.53
C GLY A 97 -7.39 -22.42 -9.47
N GLU A 98 -7.16 -22.77 -10.73
CA GLU A 98 -6.55 -21.88 -11.73
C GLU A 98 -7.26 -20.52 -11.85
N GLY A 99 -8.60 -20.53 -11.87
CA GLY A 99 -9.39 -19.31 -11.97
C GLY A 99 -9.19 -18.35 -10.79
N GLN A 100 -9.05 -18.87 -9.57
CA GLN A 100 -8.79 -18.04 -8.38
C GLN A 100 -7.34 -17.57 -8.35
N ARG A 101 -6.36 -18.43 -8.67
CA ARG A 101 -4.95 -17.99 -8.75
C ARG A 101 -4.76 -16.83 -9.73
N ARG A 102 -5.45 -16.86 -10.86
CA ARG A 102 -5.44 -15.76 -11.83
C ARG A 102 -6.02 -14.47 -11.25
N ARG A 103 -7.15 -14.53 -10.52
CA ARG A 103 -7.71 -13.36 -9.84
C ARG A 103 -6.80 -12.81 -8.75
N MET A 104 -6.19 -13.68 -7.94
CA MET A 104 -5.20 -13.28 -6.93
C MET A 104 -4.03 -12.53 -7.57
N HIS A 105 -3.51 -13.05 -8.69
CA HIS A 105 -2.43 -12.41 -9.43
C HIS A 105 -2.85 -11.05 -10.03
N GLU A 106 -4.05 -10.97 -10.62
CA GLU A 106 -4.62 -9.72 -11.13
C GLU A 106 -4.81 -8.68 -10.02
N ALA A 107 -5.29 -9.09 -8.85
CA ALA A 107 -5.46 -8.24 -7.68
C ALA A 107 -4.12 -7.69 -7.17
N PHE A 108 -3.12 -8.57 -6.99
CA PHE A 108 -1.77 -8.16 -6.61
C PHE A 108 -1.20 -7.12 -7.59
N LEU A 109 -1.23 -7.40 -8.90
CA LEU A 109 -0.70 -6.48 -9.91
C LEU A 109 -1.46 -5.15 -9.96
N THR A 110 -2.76 -5.17 -9.73
CA THR A 110 -3.58 -3.96 -9.72
C THR A 110 -3.23 -3.09 -8.51
N SER A 111 -3.10 -3.68 -7.32
CA SER A 111 -2.61 -2.96 -6.14
C SER A 111 -1.18 -2.44 -6.32
N SER A 112 -0.26 -3.19 -6.94
CA SER A 112 1.09 -2.68 -7.25
C SER A 112 1.07 -1.45 -8.18
N ARG A 113 0.16 -1.42 -9.16
CA ARG A 113 -0.04 -0.22 -10.01
C ARG A 113 -0.56 0.95 -9.19
N TYR A 114 -1.51 0.70 -8.28
CA TYR A 114 -2.02 1.74 -7.40
C TYR A 114 -0.97 2.25 -6.41
N GLU A 115 -0.06 1.41 -5.89
CA GLU A 115 1.07 1.88 -5.08
C GLU A 115 1.94 2.87 -5.85
N TYR A 116 2.29 2.56 -7.11
CA TYR A 116 3.00 3.50 -7.98
C TYR A 116 2.20 4.81 -8.18
N MET A 117 0.92 4.70 -8.49
CA MET A 117 0.05 5.86 -8.68
C MET A 117 -0.14 6.67 -7.38
N PHE A 118 -0.07 6.04 -6.21
CA PHE A 118 -0.14 6.69 -4.91
C PHE A 118 1.05 7.62 -4.67
N TRP A 119 2.25 7.20 -5.09
CA TRP A 119 3.43 8.08 -5.10
C TRP A 119 3.26 9.23 -6.10
N GLU A 120 2.79 8.91 -7.30
CA GLU A 120 2.63 9.90 -8.38
C GLU A 120 1.57 10.96 -8.03
N MET A 121 0.44 10.55 -7.44
CA MET A 121 -0.63 11.48 -7.06
C MET A 121 -0.15 12.46 -5.98
N ALA A 122 0.69 12.01 -5.04
CA ALA A 122 1.27 12.87 -4.02
C ALA A 122 2.28 13.85 -4.63
N TYR A 123 3.13 13.37 -5.54
CA TYR A 123 4.10 14.21 -6.24
C TYR A 123 3.44 15.29 -7.10
N ARG A 124 2.37 14.94 -7.82
CA ARG A 124 1.59 15.88 -8.65
C ARG A 124 0.57 16.71 -7.88
N ARG A 125 0.32 16.38 -6.60
CA ARG A 125 -0.76 16.95 -5.79
C ARG A 125 -2.12 16.81 -6.49
N GLU A 126 -2.43 15.59 -6.90
CA GLU A 126 -3.66 15.27 -7.63
C GLU A 126 -4.91 15.73 -6.86
N THR A 127 -5.81 16.41 -7.57
CA THR A 127 -7.15 16.77 -7.10
C THR A 127 -8.20 16.28 -8.07
N TRP A 128 -9.46 16.32 -7.69
CA TRP A 128 -10.56 16.12 -8.63
C TRP A 128 -10.49 17.16 -9.76
N PRO A 129 -10.68 16.75 -11.03
CA PRO A 129 -10.61 17.66 -12.17
C PRO A 129 -11.93 18.41 -12.43
N VAL A 130 -12.94 18.26 -11.57
CA VAL A 130 -14.30 18.78 -11.71
C VAL A 130 -14.80 19.38 -10.40
#